data_AF-A0A847PN62-F1
#
_entry.id   AF-A0A847PN62-F1
#
_cell.length_a   1.000
_cell.length_b   1.000
_cell.length_c   1.000
_cell.angle_alpha   90.00
_cell.angle_beta   90.00
_cell.angle_gamma   90.00
#
_symmetry.space_group_name_H-M   'P 1'
#
loop_
_entity.id
_entity.type
_entity.pdbx_description
1 polymer ?
#
loop_
_entity_poly.entity_id
_entity_poly.type
_entity_poly.pdbx_seq_one_letter_code
_entity_poly.pdbx_strand_id
1 'polypeptide(L)'
;MPSSYKKVAERERYEVWKYTSNGSFAIRGVRGNIAVGLSEKKRTIYISTTGINGEYDTIIPFNNTNFPNLISSGTSYVETLFVLPWTRNRTNAQGGNQWRLVVVSSTGQVYHNFPSRAIDSDGAEVDGDIARFDESVIWDLPERKYPSKNPLASGAEYYFPCLPDSCYEHHPLLNTDPNFIDTYGNGGFGLSKTVGSNTYPRFYIPKRINSCVPLFPMGGYEPGDKITLVGTYRANNNAGIGARIGVFATDDGGRQWYCKYEFAEAGSYPNWGNDIDTTNIATAYTADSFQVVKKTNVYPSALDKEPTTKFTIGDPVVISDISRANPAVVTTATAHGLLTGNIVAIQDNPGSTETSPDWDWMRNDTLSETSGGNGVTFKIEKVDDTSFKLHEEVHSPFNNLAARHIHHINRIKDGWIMGTGEQYPEGWLFYIPTKAADSYTLLLATDKLDFHRLNSAQEGIQRSLGCIMLDDTDNTIVFASDISNLTRPNIAVPDGRTFEVMRSSTGIFKGKLVDVDDFEKFMPIFEAKEVAYFFKEIQGTTWIYCGQRGELAISFNKGVTWSAVDLDAVAQYYYGENNQCIVISDFIIVFK
;
A
#
# COMPACT_ATOMS: atom_id res chain seq x y z
N MET A 1 -1.20 -32.93 4.35
CA MET A 1 -1.81 -31.60 4.62
C MET A 1 -2.23 -31.53 6.07
N PRO A 2 -2.18 -30.35 6.71
CA PRO A 2 -2.73 -30.17 8.05
C PRO A 2 -4.18 -30.64 8.10
N SER A 3 -4.59 -31.23 9.23
CA SER A 3 -5.96 -31.74 9.43
C SER A 3 -7.05 -30.67 9.30
N SER A 4 -6.68 -29.39 9.36
CA SER A 4 -7.56 -28.24 9.17
C SER A 4 -7.99 -28.01 7.71
N TYR A 5 -7.38 -28.72 6.76
CA TYR A 5 -7.66 -28.60 5.32
C TYR A 5 -8.34 -29.84 4.75
N LYS A 6 -9.27 -29.62 3.82
CA LYS A 6 -9.92 -30.69 3.04
C LYS A 6 -9.70 -30.48 1.55
N LYS A 7 -9.43 -31.56 0.82
CA LYS A 7 -9.35 -31.53 -0.64
C LYS A 7 -10.74 -31.25 -1.22
N VAL A 8 -10.84 -30.23 -2.06
CA VAL A 8 -12.09 -29.78 -2.70
C VAL A 8 -12.07 -29.95 -4.22
N ALA A 9 -10.89 -30.05 -4.82
CA ALA A 9 -10.74 -30.37 -6.23
C ALA A 9 -9.49 -31.21 -6.50
N GLU A 10 -9.58 -32.07 -7.50
CA GLU A 10 -8.46 -32.85 -8.01
C GLU A 10 -8.47 -32.82 -9.54
N ARG A 11 -7.35 -32.42 -10.13
CA ARG A 11 -7.10 -32.39 -11.56
C ARG A 11 -5.83 -33.17 -11.87
N GLU A 12 -5.54 -33.34 -13.15
CA GLU A 12 -4.35 -34.07 -13.63
C GLU A 12 -3.06 -33.44 -13.11
N ARG A 13 -2.98 -32.10 -13.10
CA ARG A 13 -1.75 -31.35 -12.79
C ARG A 13 -1.75 -30.65 -11.43
N TYR A 14 -2.87 -30.65 -10.72
CA TYR A 14 -2.97 -29.99 -9.41
C TYR A 14 -4.11 -30.51 -8.56
N GLU A 15 -4.03 -30.24 -7.26
CA GLU A 15 -5.11 -30.41 -6.29
C GLU A 15 -5.41 -29.08 -5.60
N VAL A 16 -6.63 -28.92 -5.11
CA VAL A 16 -7.01 -27.75 -4.31
C VAL A 16 -7.53 -28.20 -2.96
N TRP A 17 -7.00 -27.57 -1.91
CA TRP A 17 -7.35 -27.82 -0.52
C TRP A 17 -7.91 -26.55 0.11
N LYS A 18 -9.04 -26.65 0.81
CA LYS A 18 -9.74 -25.53 1.47
C LYS A 18 -9.65 -25.66 2.98
N TYR A 19 -9.34 -24.56 3.67
CA TYR A 19 -9.43 -24.48 5.12
C TYR A 19 -10.88 -24.64 5.58
N THR A 20 -11.11 -25.39 6.65
CA THR A 20 -12.47 -25.81 7.03
C THR A 20 -12.96 -25.29 8.37
N SER A 21 -12.35 -24.22 8.93
CA SER A 21 -12.63 -23.60 10.26
C SER A 21 -12.63 -24.54 11.48
N ASN A 22 -12.57 -25.85 11.27
CA ASN A 22 -12.66 -26.87 12.31
C ASN A 22 -11.26 -27.28 12.83
N GLY A 23 -10.23 -26.53 12.47
CA GLY A 23 -8.85 -26.80 12.86
C GLY A 23 -8.19 -25.60 13.51
N SER A 24 -7.05 -25.82 14.17
CA SER A 24 -6.39 -24.85 15.05
C SER A 24 -5.93 -23.56 14.37
N PHE A 25 -5.56 -23.62 13.08
CA PHE A 25 -5.06 -22.47 12.30
C PHE A 25 -5.27 -22.64 10.80
N ALA A 26 -5.26 -21.52 10.09
CA ALA A 26 -5.16 -21.45 8.63
C ALA A 26 -3.75 -20.98 8.24
N ILE A 27 -3.20 -21.51 7.15
CA ILE A 27 -1.89 -21.12 6.63
C ILE A 27 -2.00 -19.73 5.99
N ARG A 28 -1.10 -18.83 6.39
CA ARG A 28 -1.05 -17.41 6.01
C ARG A 28 0.34 -16.94 5.58
N GLY A 29 1.30 -17.85 5.49
CA GLY A 29 2.65 -17.56 5.02
C GLY A 29 3.34 -18.83 4.53
N VAL A 30 3.87 -18.84 3.32
CA VAL A 30 4.68 -19.96 2.80
C VAL A 30 5.86 -19.44 2.00
N ARG A 31 7.04 -20.01 2.26
CA ARG A 31 8.24 -19.83 1.43
C ARG A 31 9.22 -20.98 1.63
N GLY A 32 9.63 -21.64 0.55
CA GLY A 32 10.52 -22.80 0.63
C GLY A 32 9.95 -23.87 1.57
N ASN A 33 10.72 -24.24 2.60
CA ASN A 33 10.29 -25.18 3.65
C ASN A 33 9.60 -24.52 4.85
N ILE A 34 9.36 -23.22 4.81
CA ILE A 34 8.70 -22.49 5.90
C ILE A 34 7.20 -22.39 5.61
N ALA A 35 6.39 -22.76 6.59
CA ALA A 35 4.95 -22.56 6.58
C ALA A 35 4.52 -21.93 7.91
N VAL A 36 3.66 -20.92 7.83
CA VAL A 36 3.17 -20.16 8.97
C VAL A 36 1.66 -20.22 9.01
N GLY A 37 1.14 -20.78 10.09
CA GLY A 37 -0.26 -20.80 10.46
C GLY A 37 -0.65 -19.64 11.37
N LEU A 38 -1.88 -19.16 11.23
CA LEU A 38 -2.49 -18.16 12.08
C LEU A 38 -3.83 -18.68 12.60
N SER A 39 -4.06 -18.57 13.91
CA SER A 39 -5.35 -18.93 14.50
C SER A 39 -6.49 -18.06 13.95
N GLU A 40 -7.73 -18.54 14.01
CA GLU A 40 -8.90 -17.79 13.52
C GLU A 40 -9.04 -16.41 14.17
N LYS A 41 -8.74 -16.32 15.48
CA LYS A 41 -8.73 -15.07 16.23
C LYS A 41 -7.53 -14.17 15.92
N LYS A 42 -6.60 -14.64 15.07
CA LYS A 42 -5.36 -13.95 14.68
C LYS A 42 -4.47 -13.53 15.86
N ARG A 43 -4.44 -14.37 16.91
CA ARG A 43 -3.69 -14.09 18.16
C ARG A 43 -2.69 -15.18 18.54
N THR A 44 -2.53 -16.18 17.69
CA THR A 44 -1.53 -17.24 17.87
C THR A 44 -0.94 -17.58 16.51
N ILE A 45 0.38 -17.54 16.43
CA ILE A 45 1.17 -17.90 15.26
C ILE A 45 1.73 -19.30 15.47
N TYR A 46 1.70 -20.12 14.42
CA TYR A 46 2.21 -21.47 14.38
C TYR A 46 3.25 -21.55 13.27
N ILE A 47 4.45 -22.04 13.53
CA ILE A 47 5.52 -22.11 12.52
C ILE A 47 5.95 -23.56 12.33
N SER A 48 6.03 -23.98 11.07
CA SER A 48 6.71 -25.19 10.62
C SER A 48 7.92 -24.83 9.76
N THR A 49 9.05 -25.47 10.03
CA THR A 49 10.30 -25.35 9.25
C THR A 49 10.56 -26.53 8.32
N THR A 50 9.64 -27.51 8.30
CA THR A 50 9.72 -28.74 7.50
C THR A 50 8.65 -28.80 6.40
N GLY A 51 8.08 -27.66 6.07
CA GLY A 51 7.11 -27.47 5.00
C GLY A 51 5.66 -27.48 5.48
N ILE A 52 4.74 -27.31 4.53
CA ILE A 52 3.30 -27.16 4.80
C ILE A 52 2.66 -28.37 5.50
N ASN A 53 3.26 -29.54 5.30
CA ASN A 53 2.85 -30.83 5.88
C ASN A 53 3.66 -31.20 7.14
N GLY A 54 4.57 -30.34 7.58
CA GLY A 54 5.43 -30.58 8.72
C GLY A 54 4.73 -30.34 10.07
N GLU A 55 5.50 -30.50 11.13
CA GLU A 55 5.06 -30.22 12.50
C GLU A 55 5.08 -28.71 12.77
N TYR A 56 4.10 -28.22 13.54
CA TYR A 56 3.89 -26.80 13.86
C TYR A 56 4.15 -26.52 15.35
N ASP A 57 5.29 -26.99 15.85
CA ASP A 57 5.62 -27.01 17.29
C ASP A 57 6.06 -25.63 17.83
N THR A 58 6.43 -24.70 16.97
CA THR A 58 6.74 -23.32 17.37
C THR A 58 5.44 -22.52 17.42
N ILE A 59 4.93 -22.33 18.64
CA ILE A 59 3.65 -21.64 18.91
C ILE A 59 3.93 -20.33 19.63
N ILE A 60 3.54 -19.21 19.01
CA ILE A 60 3.83 -17.87 19.51
C ILE A 60 2.51 -17.09 19.74
N PRO A 61 2.11 -16.87 21.00
CA PRO A 61 1.01 -15.97 21.33
C PRO A 61 1.31 -14.51 20.95
N PHE A 62 0.35 -13.81 20.36
CA PHE A 62 0.46 -12.38 20.02
C PHE A 62 0.11 -11.50 21.23
N ASN A 63 1.14 -11.10 21.99
CA ASN A 63 1.04 -10.31 23.21
C ASN A 63 2.35 -9.53 23.49
N ASN A 64 2.35 -8.68 24.52
CA ASN A 64 3.53 -7.87 24.90
C ASN A 64 4.76 -8.66 25.32
N THR A 65 4.61 -9.92 25.73
CA THR A 65 5.74 -10.76 26.12
C THR A 65 6.55 -11.19 24.90
N ASN A 66 5.87 -11.52 23.80
CA ASN A 66 6.52 -11.99 22.58
C ASN A 66 6.73 -10.87 21.55
N PHE A 67 5.95 -9.79 21.63
CA PHE A 67 5.98 -8.64 20.74
C PHE A 67 6.15 -7.37 21.60
N PRO A 68 7.38 -6.88 21.78
CA PRO A 68 7.64 -5.78 22.70
C PRO A 68 6.87 -4.51 22.28
N ASN A 69 6.41 -3.75 23.28
CA ASN A 69 5.68 -2.48 23.10
C ASN A 69 4.41 -2.59 22.21
N LEU A 70 3.80 -3.78 22.11
CA LEU A 70 2.58 -3.96 21.33
C LEU A 70 1.43 -3.10 21.90
N ILE A 71 0.97 -2.17 21.08
CA ILE A 71 -0.14 -1.27 21.38
C ILE A 71 -1.40 -2.10 21.56
N SER A 72 -2.12 -1.83 22.66
CA SER A 72 -3.40 -2.48 22.98
C SER A 72 -3.33 -4.01 23.01
N SER A 73 -2.28 -4.61 23.58
CA SER A 73 -2.01 -6.07 23.53
C SER A 73 -3.16 -7.02 23.92
N GLY A 74 -4.12 -6.54 24.71
CA GLY A 74 -5.33 -7.29 25.08
C GLY A 74 -6.34 -7.44 23.93
N THR A 75 -6.36 -6.51 22.98
CA THR A 75 -7.33 -6.41 21.88
C THR A 75 -6.69 -6.40 20.49
N SER A 76 -5.39 -6.10 20.39
CA SER A 76 -4.63 -6.14 19.14
C SER A 76 -4.50 -7.56 18.60
N TYR A 77 -4.44 -7.67 17.27
CA TYR A 77 -4.32 -8.93 16.54
C TYR A 77 -3.37 -8.79 15.36
N VAL A 78 -2.94 -9.93 14.82
CA VAL A 78 -2.12 -9.98 13.59
C VAL A 78 -3.02 -9.60 12.41
N GLU A 79 -2.77 -8.46 11.82
CA GLU A 79 -3.50 -7.96 10.65
C GLU A 79 -3.13 -8.77 9.40
N THR A 80 -1.82 -8.91 9.16
CA THR A 80 -1.23 -9.76 8.12
C THR A 80 0.19 -10.22 8.51
N LEU A 81 0.75 -11.16 7.77
CA LEU A 81 2.11 -11.65 7.95
C LEU A 81 2.78 -11.97 6.60
N PHE A 82 4.11 -11.94 6.58
CA PHE A 82 4.92 -12.26 5.40
C PHE A 82 6.05 -13.21 5.78
N VAL A 83 6.40 -14.14 4.87
CA VAL A 83 7.63 -14.93 4.98
C VAL A 83 8.58 -14.46 3.89
N LEU A 84 9.55 -13.64 4.29
CA LEU A 84 10.43 -12.93 3.38
C LEU A 84 11.78 -13.63 3.23
N PRO A 85 12.37 -13.65 2.03
CA PRO A 85 13.78 -14.01 1.89
C PRO A 85 14.65 -12.96 2.56
N TRP A 86 15.82 -13.40 2.97
CA TRP A 86 16.79 -12.52 3.60
C TRP A 86 18.19 -13.10 3.52
N THR A 87 19.19 -12.24 3.64
CA THR A 87 20.60 -12.60 3.74
C THR A 87 21.14 -11.99 5.03
N ARG A 88 21.31 -12.79 6.08
CA ARG A 88 21.64 -12.34 7.45
C ARG A 88 22.97 -11.64 7.56
N ASN A 89 24.00 -12.28 7.02
CA ASN A 89 25.36 -11.75 7.02
C ASN A 89 25.71 -11.25 5.60
N ARG A 90 24.84 -10.35 5.08
CA ARG A 90 25.04 -9.76 3.77
C ARG A 90 26.38 -9.02 3.72
N THR A 91 27.20 -9.36 2.74
CA THR A 91 28.43 -8.64 2.40
C THR A 91 28.20 -7.93 1.06
N ASN A 92 29.00 -8.21 0.04
CA ASN A 92 28.84 -7.63 -1.30
C ASN A 92 27.90 -8.45 -2.21
N ALA A 93 27.31 -9.52 -1.69
CA ALA A 93 26.39 -10.40 -2.41
C ALA A 93 25.09 -10.60 -1.62
N GLN A 94 23.98 -10.73 -2.35
CA GLN A 94 22.64 -10.93 -1.82
C GLN A 94 21.95 -12.07 -2.57
N GLY A 95 21.53 -13.11 -1.83
CA GLY A 95 20.97 -14.33 -2.43
C GLY A 95 19.63 -14.79 -1.85
N GLY A 96 19.17 -14.18 -0.74
CA GLY A 96 17.88 -14.55 -0.14
C GLY A 96 17.81 -15.97 0.42
N ASN A 97 18.95 -16.52 0.86
CA ASN A 97 19.09 -17.92 1.27
C ASN A 97 18.48 -18.25 2.65
N GLN A 98 18.09 -17.23 3.42
CA GLN A 98 17.46 -17.36 4.73
C GLN A 98 16.06 -16.74 4.68
N TRP A 99 15.37 -16.75 5.83
CA TRP A 99 14.02 -16.25 5.92
C TRP A 99 13.82 -15.37 7.17
N ARG A 100 12.84 -14.49 7.09
CA ARG A 100 12.24 -13.79 8.24
C ARG A 100 10.72 -13.88 8.15
N LEU A 101 10.08 -14.09 9.29
CA LEU A 101 8.65 -13.87 9.44
C LEU A 101 8.44 -12.43 9.88
N VAL A 102 7.70 -11.68 9.07
CA VAL A 102 7.21 -10.35 9.38
C VAL A 102 5.77 -10.44 9.85
N VAL A 103 5.45 -9.78 10.95
CA VAL A 103 4.10 -9.73 11.54
C VAL A 103 3.65 -8.27 11.59
N VAL A 104 2.50 -7.98 11.01
CA VAL A 104 1.91 -6.63 11.03
C VAL A 104 0.70 -6.65 11.98
N SER A 105 0.66 -5.74 12.95
CA SER A 105 -0.45 -5.63 13.91
C SER A 105 -1.63 -4.85 13.33
N SER A 106 -2.81 -5.01 13.94
CA SER A 106 -3.99 -4.20 13.66
C SER A 106 -3.84 -2.70 14.01
N THR A 107 -2.74 -2.31 14.65
CA THR A 107 -2.38 -0.92 14.99
C THR A 107 -1.26 -0.37 14.11
N GLY A 108 -0.78 -1.15 13.14
CA GLY A 108 0.24 -0.74 12.16
C GLY A 108 1.67 -0.88 12.64
N GLN A 109 1.92 -1.55 13.78
CA GLN A 109 3.26 -1.94 14.18
C GLN A 109 3.70 -3.15 13.36
N VAL A 110 4.99 -3.20 13.04
CA VAL A 110 5.58 -4.24 12.21
C VAL A 110 6.66 -4.92 13.02
N TYR A 111 6.71 -6.24 13.01
CA TYR A 111 7.69 -7.01 13.74
C TYR A 111 8.39 -7.99 12.82
N HIS A 112 9.63 -8.34 13.11
CA HIS A 112 10.35 -9.40 12.44
C HIS A 112 11.00 -10.34 13.46
N ASN A 113 11.09 -11.63 13.15
CA ASN A 113 11.88 -12.55 13.94
C ASN A 113 13.36 -12.54 13.53
N PHE A 114 14.22 -13.24 14.29
CA PHE A 114 15.68 -13.21 14.13
C PHE A 114 16.30 -11.80 14.30
N PRO A 115 16.35 -11.28 15.54
CA PRO A 115 16.88 -9.94 15.82
C PRO A 115 18.36 -9.79 15.42
N SER A 116 18.81 -8.56 15.16
CA SER A 116 20.15 -8.24 14.66
C SER A 116 21.23 -8.25 15.74
N ARG A 117 22.26 -9.11 15.67
CA ARG A 117 23.31 -9.21 16.72
C ARG A 117 24.61 -8.47 16.45
N ALA A 118 24.75 -7.76 15.33
CA ALA A 118 25.94 -6.99 15.03
C ALA A 118 25.61 -5.63 14.40
N ILE A 119 26.61 -4.74 14.40
CA ILE A 119 26.48 -3.37 13.89
C ILE A 119 26.43 -3.37 12.36
N ASP A 120 27.31 -4.15 11.72
CA ASP A 120 27.48 -4.18 10.25
C ASP A 120 26.78 -5.36 9.58
N SER A 121 26.15 -6.25 10.37
CA SER A 121 25.40 -7.41 9.89
C SER A 121 24.40 -7.86 10.94
N ASP A 122 23.45 -8.74 10.59
CA ASP A 122 22.50 -9.24 11.58
C ASP A 122 23.08 -10.36 12.48
N GLY A 123 24.35 -10.77 12.28
CA GLY A 123 25.08 -11.72 13.14
C GLY A 123 24.64 -13.19 12.98
N ALA A 124 25.20 -14.11 13.76
CA ALA A 124 24.79 -15.52 13.71
C ALA A 124 23.44 -15.76 14.40
N GLU A 125 22.69 -16.76 13.92
CA GLU A 125 21.50 -17.26 14.61
C GLU A 125 21.84 -17.84 15.98
N VAL A 126 20.92 -17.69 16.92
CA VAL A 126 20.94 -18.40 18.20
C VAL A 126 19.64 -19.18 18.37
N ASP A 127 19.71 -20.31 19.07
CA ASP A 127 18.56 -21.14 19.39
C ASP A 127 17.41 -20.31 20.01
N GLY A 128 16.21 -20.49 19.45
CA GLY A 128 15.00 -19.78 19.87
C GLY A 128 14.73 -18.47 19.14
N ASP A 129 15.64 -17.98 18.29
CA ASP A 129 15.43 -16.75 17.53
C ASP A 129 14.22 -16.79 16.61
N ILE A 130 13.81 -17.99 16.19
CA ILE A 130 12.59 -18.22 15.41
C ILE A 130 11.33 -17.65 16.08
N ALA A 131 11.31 -17.58 17.41
CA ALA A 131 10.18 -17.11 18.22
C ALA A 131 10.42 -15.75 18.89
N ARG A 132 11.58 -15.10 18.65
CA ARG A 132 11.92 -13.80 19.23
C ARG A 132 11.68 -12.71 18.20
N PHE A 133 10.79 -11.77 18.54
CA PHE A 133 10.45 -10.67 17.65
C PHE A 133 11.00 -9.34 18.15
N ASP A 134 11.38 -8.51 17.20
CA ASP A 134 11.68 -7.11 17.41
C ASP A 134 10.86 -6.23 16.46
N GLU A 135 10.61 -4.99 16.88
CA GLU A 135 9.77 -4.06 16.13
C GLU A 135 10.59 -3.39 15.00
N SER A 136 10.04 -3.45 13.80
CA SER A 136 10.62 -2.99 12.54
C SER A 136 10.26 -1.53 12.30
N VAL A 137 11.12 -0.80 11.61
CA VAL A 137 10.86 0.59 11.23
C VAL A 137 10.31 0.68 9.81
N ILE A 138 9.38 1.62 9.61
CA ILE A 138 9.00 2.11 8.29
C ILE A 138 9.56 3.52 8.14
N TRP A 139 10.39 3.71 7.13
CA TRP A 139 10.94 4.99 6.70
C TRP A 139 10.04 5.60 5.61
N ASP A 140 9.80 6.90 5.69
CA ASP A 140 8.97 7.65 4.75
C ASP A 140 9.79 8.13 3.54
N LEU A 141 9.11 8.76 2.58
CA LEU A 141 9.76 9.48 1.48
C LEU A 141 10.61 10.66 2.01
N PRO A 142 11.78 10.97 1.40
CA PRO A 142 12.66 12.06 1.88
C PRO A 142 12.00 13.45 1.97
N GLU A 143 11.00 13.71 1.12
CA GLU A 143 10.24 14.96 1.10
C GLU A 143 9.12 15.02 2.15
N ARG A 144 8.74 13.87 2.75
CA ARG A 144 7.76 13.81 3.84
C ARG A 144 8.43 14.13 5.17
N LYS A 145 7.63 14.39 6.20
CA LYS A 145 8.10 14.73 7.55
C LYS A 145 7.14 14.16 8.58
N TYR A 146 7.63 13.85 9.78
CA TYR A 146 6.80 13.40 10.90
C TYR A 146 6.25 14.61 11.68
N PRO A 147 4.98 14.62 12.13
CA PRO A 147 4.44 15.74 12.89
C PRO A 147 5.10 15.86 14.26
N SER A 148 5.28 17.10 14.73
CA SER A 148 5.91 17.40 16.02
C SER A 148 5.20 18.55 16.75
N LYS A 149 5.19 18.51 18.08
CA LYS A 149 4.79 19.63 18.94
C LYS A 149 5.91 20.66 19.16
N ASN A 150 7.12 20.39 18.69
CA ASN A 150 8.24 21.30 18.86
C ASN A 150 8.16 22.42 17.80
N PRO A 151 8.00 23.70 18.18
CA PRO A 151 7.96 24.81 17.22
C PRO A 151 9.29 25.01 16.47
N LEU A 152 10.38 24.41 16.96
CA LEU A 152 11.70 24.41 16.31
C LEU A 152 11.94 23.16 15.45
N ALA A 153 10.91 22.33 15.25
CA ALA A 153 11.02 21.13 14.42
C ALA A 153 11.47 21.48 13.00
N SER A 154 12.47 20.76 12.50
CA SER A 154 13.03 20.94 11.17
C SER A 154 13.61 19.62 10.66
N GLY A 155 13.97 19.58 9.38
CA GLY A 155 14.52 18.37 8.75
C GLY A 155 13.46 17.26 8.64
N ALA A 156 13.60 16.21 9.45
CA ALA A 156 12.75 15.02 9.44
C ALA A 156 11.36 15.23 10.08
N GLU A 157 11.17 16.36 10.74
CA GLU A 157 9.93 16.71 11.44
C GLU A 157 9.42 18.07 10.98
N TYR A 158 8.12 18.30 11.17
CA TYR A 158 7.47 19.60 10.98
C TYR A 158 6.56 19.93 12.16
N TYR A 159 6.44 21.22 12.47
CA TYR A 159 5.59 21.68 13.55
C TYR A 159 4.11 21.57 13.15
N PHE A 160 3.37 20.72 13.86
CA PHE A 160 1.93 20.52 13.69
C PHE A 160 1.29 20.16 15.04
N PRO A 161 1.03 21.17 15.90
CA PRO A 161 0.74 20.95 17.33
C PRO A 161 -0.70 20.48 17.63
N CYS A 162 -1.60 20.49 16.65
CA CYS A 162 -3.05 20.34 16.82
C CYS A 162 -3.58 18.93 16.53
N LEU A 163 -2.70 17.92 16.53
CA LEU A 163 -3.06 16.50 16.46
C LEU A 163 -3.11 15.86 17.87
N PRO A 164 -3.82 14.73 18.05
CA PRO A 164 -3.82 13.96 19.30
C PRO A 164 -2.41 13.52 19.74
N ASP A 165 -2.17 13.41 21.05
CA ASP A 165 -0.85 13.11 21.62
C ASP A 165 -0.20 11.84 21.06
N SER A 166 -0.99 10.81 20.77
CA SER A 166 -0.52 9.56 20.19
C SER A 166 0.09 9.71 18.79
N CYS A 167 -0.17 10.81 18.08
CA CYS A 167 0.42 11.08 16.77
C CYS A 167 1.90 11.45 16.84
N TYR A 168 2.38 11.91 18.00
CA TYR A 168 3.78 12.28 18.21
C TYR A 168 4.63 11.14 18.80
N GLU A 169 4.02 9.97 19.03
CA GLU A 169 4.71 8.77 19.52
C GLU A 169 5.36 8.01 18.36
N HIS A 170 6.66 7.72 18.46
CA HIS A 170 7.40 6.98 17.45
C HIS A 170 7.38 5.48 17.73
N HIS A 171 7.25 4.69 16.67
CA HIS A 171 7.27 3.23 16.73
C HIS A 171 8.16 2.67 15.61
N PRO A 172 9.15 1.81 15.94
CA PRO A 172 9.63 1.45 17.27
C PRO A 172 10.20 2.61 18.06
N LEU A 173 10.04 2.55 19.39
CA LEU A 173 10.64 3.46 20.36
C LEU A 173 12.15 3.23 20.41
N LEU A 174 12.93 4.31 20.36
CA LEU A 174 14.37 4.26 20.62
C LEU A 174 14.59 4.03 22.12
N ASN A 175 15.43 3.07 22.47
CA ASN A 175 15.89 2.89 23.84
C ASN A 175 16.91 3.98 24.16
N THR A 176 16.56 4.86 25.10
CA THR A 176 17.39 5.99 25.53
C THR A 176 18.14 5.74 26.83
N ASP A 177 18.05 4.54 27.43
CA ASP A 177 18.83 4.22 28.64
C ASP A 177 20.32 4.15 28.29
N PRO A 178 21.18 4.99 28.88
CA PRO A 178 22.62 4.98 28.61
C PRO A 178 23.32 3.67 29.01
N ASN A 179 22.70 2.84 29.85
CA ASN A 179 23.21 1.52 30.22
C ASN A 179 22.66 0.40 29.34
N PHE A 180 21.73 0.69 28.42
CA PHE A 180 21.23 -0.30 27.49
C PHE A 180 22.30 -0.68 26.49
N ILE A 181 22.75 -1.92 26.57
CA ILE A 181 23.63 -2.51 25.57
C ILE A 181 22.74 -3.14 24.52
N ASP A 182 22.65 -2.48 23.35
CA ASP A 182 21.93 -3.03 22.21
C ASP A 182 22.65 -4.29 21.68
N THR A 183 22.31 -5.42 22.26
CA THR A 183 22.92 -6.72 21.97
C THR A 183 22.22 -7.40 20.77
N TYR A 184 21.03 -6.91 20.39
CA TYR A 184 20.10 -7.65 19.53
C TYR A 184 19.38 -6.78 18.49
N GLY A 185 19.79 -5.52 18.31
CA GLY A 185 19.13 -4.58 17.40
C GLY A 185 17.80 -4.06 17.97
N ASN A 186 17.54 -4.39 19.24
CA ASN A 186 16.34 -4.04 20.00
C ASN A 186 16.43 -2.63 20.61
N GLY A 187 17.49 -1.88 20.31
CA GLY A 187 17.67 -0.50 20.73
C GLY A 187 16.68 0.46 20.08
N GLY A 188 15.86 -0.01 19.15
CA GLY A 188 14.94 0.80 18.38
C GLY A 188 15.66 1.60 17.29
N PHE A 189 14.99 2.61 16.77
CA PHE A 189 15.51 3.41 15.66
C PHE A 189 15.38 4.91 15.98
N GLY A 190 16.27 5.73 15.44
CA GLY A 190 16.20 7.19 15.59
C GLY A 190 15.00 7.80 14.85
N LEU A 191 14.87 9.13 14.91
CA LEU A 191 13.81 9.89 14.22
C LEU A 191 13.92 9.85 12.69
N SER A 192 15.14 9.63 12.18
CA SER A 192 15.42 9.55 10.76
C SER A 192 16.62 8.66 10.48
N LYS A 193 16.84 8.38 9.21
CA LYS A 193 18.02 7.69 8.69
C LYS A 193 18.54 8.42 7.46
N THR A 194 19.84 8.71 7.42
CA THR A 194 20.49 9.32 6.25
C THR A 194 21.27 8.28 5.48
N VAL A 195 21.05 8.21 4.17
CA VAL A 195 21.78 7.34 3.23
C VAL A 195 22.18 8.17 2.02
N GLY A 196 23.48 8.36 1.82
CA GLY A 196 23.98 9.29 0.81
C GLY A 196 23.48 10.72 1.07
N SER A 197 22.82 11.32 0.09
CA SER A 197 22.22 12.66 0.19
C SER A 197 20.77 12.68 0.69
N ASN A 198 20.15 11.52 0.88
CA ASN A 198 18.74 11.41 1.26
C ASN A 198 18.61 11.17 2.77
N THR A 199 17.73 11.91 3.42
CA THR A 199 17.32 11.67 4.81
C THR A 199 15.88 11.20 4.81
N TYR A 200 15.64 10.01 5.33
CA TYR A 200 14.33 9.39 5.42
C TYR A 200 13.78 9.57 6.84
N PRO A 201 12.64 10.26 7.02
CA PRO A 201 11.98 10.37 8.32
C PRO A 201 11.20 9.09 8.66
N ARG A 202 10.68 8.99 9.88
CA ARG A 202 9.70 7.95 10.21
C ARG A 202 8.44 8.10 9.37
N PHE A 203 7.87 6.96 8.96
CA PHE A 203 6.56 6.94 8.32
C PHE A 203 5.47 7.24 9.36
N TYR A 204 4.71 8.30 9.10
CA TYR A 204 3.59 8.69 9.94
C TYR A 204 2.32 7.88 9.60
N ILE A 205 1.68 7.30 10.62
CA ILE A 205 0.38 6.62 10.52
C ILE A 205 -0.64 7.48 11.29
N PRO A 206 -1.64 8.08 10.61
CA PRO A 206 -2.52 9.09 11.22
C PRO A 206 -3.38 8.55 12.35
N LYS A 207 -3.97 7.37 12.13
CA LYS A 207 -4.74 6.64 13.14
C LYS A 207 -4.19 5.24 13.22
N ARG A 208 -3.82 4.78 14.42
CA ARG A 208 -3.31 3.43 14.64
C ARG A 208 -4.45 2.41 14.77
N ILE A 209 -5.26 2.31 13.72
CA ILE A 209 -6.38 1.38 13.56
C ILE A 209 -6.20 0.52 12.31
N ASN A 210 -6.92 -0.61 12.23
CA ASN A 210 -6.73 -1.60 11.17
C ASN A 210 -6.87 -1.00 9.75
N SER A 211 -7.82 -0.08 9.58
CA SER A 211 -8.17 0.55 8.30
C SER A 211 -7.13 1.55 7.80
N CYS A 212 -6.14 1.90 8.63
CA CYS A 212 -5.06 2.82 8.30
C CYS A 212 -3.68 2.13 8.28
N VAL A 213 -3.63 0.80 8.46
CA VAL A 213 -2.38 0.03 8.42
C VAL A 213 -1.84 0.01 6.99
N PRO A 214 -0.61 0.51 6.74
CA PRO A 214 -0.08 0.68 5.39
C PRO A 214 0.37 -0.63 4.75
N LEU A 215 0.96 -1.54 5.53
CA LEU A 215 1.46 -2.83 5.06
C LEU A 215 0.36 -3.90 5.10
N PHE A 216 -0.63 -3.74 4.24
CA PHE A 216 -1.65 -4.76 4.01
C PHE A 216 -1.96 -4.88 2.53
N PRO A 217 -1.46 -5.92 1.86
CA PRO A 217 -1.71 -6.12 0.44
C PRO A 217 -2.94 -7.01 0.20
N MET A 218 -3.56 -6.82 -0.96
CA MET A 218 -4.42 -7.82 -1.61
C MET A 218 -3.55 -8.75 -2.47
N GLY A 219 -3.36 -8.42 -3.75
CA GLY A 219 -2.36 -9.03 -4.64
C GLY A 219 -1.04 -8.26 -4.69
N GLY A 220 -0.95 -7.13 -3.97
CA GLY A 220 0.21 -6.24 -3.94
C GLY A 220 1.43 -6.76 -3.18
N TYR A 221 1.61 -8.07 -3.02
CA TYR A 221 2.74 -8.68 -2.32
C TYR A 221 3.63 -9.48 -3.29
N GLU A 222 4.84 -8.98 -3.52
CA GLU A 222 5.82 -9.62 -4.41
C GLU A 222 7.16 -9.83 -3.70
N PRO A 223 7.38 -11.00 -3.09
CA PRO A 223 8.65 -11.31 -2.44
C PRO A 223 9.73 -11.65 -3.46
N GLY A 224 10.83 -10.92 -3.45
CA GLY A 224 12.02 -11.20 -4.26
C GLY A 224 13.26 -11.41 -3.40
N ASP A 225 14.22 -12.22 -3.87
CA ASP A 225 15.43 -12.60 -3.11
C ASP A 225 16.31 -11.41 -2.72
N LYS A 226 16.18 -10.31 -3.45
CA LYS A 226 16.89 -9.05 -3.21
C LYS A 226 16.01 -7.97 -2.61
N ILE A 227 14.86 -7.72 -3.23
CA ILE A 227 13.87 -6.75 -2.75
C ILE A 227 12.50 -7.40 -2.77
N THR A 228 11.76 -7.18 -1.68
CA THR A 228 10.31 -7.42 -1.62
C THR A 228 9.58 -6.10 -1.77
N LEU A 229 8.50 -6.09 -2.55
CA LEU A 229 7.56 -4.97 -2.64
C LEU A 229 6.20 -5.32 -2.02
N VAL A 230 5.60 -4.36 -1.33
CA VAL A 230 4.25 -4.43 -0.76
C VAL A 230 3.47 -3.16 -1.12
N GLY A 231 2.30 -3.29 -1.73
CA GLY A 231 1.37 -2.20 -2.00
C GLY A 231 0.21 -2.18 -0.99
N THR A 232 -0.19 -0.98 -0.54
CA THR A 232 -1.31 -0.80 0.39
C THR A 232 -2.67 -1.09 -0.24
N TYR A 233 -3.45 -1.94 0.43
CA TYR A 233 -4.86 -2.21 0.17
C TYR A 233 -5.72 -1.82 1.38
N ARG A 234 -6.16 -0.55 1.39
CA ARG A 234 -7.06 0.01 2.40
C ARG A 234 -8.20 0.76 1.74
N ALA A 235 -9.38 0.73 2.37
CA ALA A 235 -10.52 1.51 1.91
C ALA A 235 -10.30 2.98 2.26
N ASN A 236 -9.76 3.74 1.31
CA ASN A 236 -9.47 5.15 1.48
C ASN A 236 -10.60 6.03 0.90
N ASN A 237 -11.86 5.76 1.26
CA ASN A 237 -13.02 6.54 0.81
C ASN A 237 -14.09 6.74 1.91
N ASN A 238 -13.84 6.23 3.11
CA ASN A 238 -14.78 6.31 4.22
C ASN A 238 -14.58 7.59 5.02
N ALA A 239 -15.69 8.16 5.49
CA ALA A 239 -15.69 9.36 6.32
C ALA A 239 -14.80 9.17 7.57
N GLY A 240 -13.82 10.06 7.76
CA GLY A 240 -12.93 10.04 8.92
C GLY A 240 -11.93 8.87 8.98
N ILE A 241 -11.74 8.13 7.89
CA ILE A 241 -10.78 7.01 7.78
C ILE A 241 -9.82 7.29 6.63
N GLY A 242 -8.90 8.24 6.84
CA GLY A 242 -7.79 8.51 5.92
C GLY A 242 -6.68 7.47 6.06
N ALA A 243 -6.40 6.75 4.98
CA ALA A 243 -5.29 5.81 4.90
C ALA A 243 -4.27 6.28 3.86
N ARG A 244 -2.99 6.23 4.21
CA ARG A 244 -1.89 6.53 3.29
C ARG A 244 -1.69 5.35 2.34
N ILE A 245 -1.81 5.59 1.04
CA ILE A 245 -1.69 4.54 0.01
C ILE A 245 -0.31 4.62 -0.61
N GLY A 246 0.53 3.62 -0.34
CA GLY A 246 1.92 3.62 -0.79
C GLY A 246 2.44 2.25 -1.21
N VAL A 247 3.62 2.30 -1.83
CA VAL A 247 4.42 1.13 -2.19
C VAL A 247 5.63 1.09 -1.28
N PHE A 248 5.82 -0.03 -0.60
CA PHE A 248 6.87 -0.24 0.37
C PHE A 248 7.87 -1.27 -0.14
N ALA A 249 9.15 -1.03 0.12
CA ALA A 249 10.22 -1.95 -0.21
C ALA A 249 11.03 -2.35 1.03
N THR A 250 11.54 -3.58 1.03
CA THR A 250 12.55 -4.04 1.99
C THR A 250 13.56 -4.96 1.31
N ASP A 251 14.83 -4.82 1.67
CA ASP A 251 15.96 -5.64 1.22
C ASP A 251 16.60 -6.46 2.36
N ASP A 252 16.13 -6.28 3.60
CA ASP A 252 16.69 -6.88 4.81
C ASP A 252 15.71 -7.83 5.53
N GLY A 253 14.74 -8.41 4.79
CA GLY A 253 13.76 -9.33 5.35
C GLY A 253 12.71 -8.64 6.24
N GLY A 254 12.49 -7.34 6.04
CA GLY A 254 11.43 -6.58 6.68
C GLY A 254 11.79 -5.97 8.04
N ARG A 255 13.08 -5.91 8.40
CA ARG A 255 13.54 -5.15 9.57
C ARG A 255 13.41 -3.64 9.32
N GLN A 256 13.69 -3.22 8.09
CA GLN A 256 13.47 -1.86 7.62
C GLN A 256 12.62 -1.88 6.35
N TRP A 257 11.58 -1.07 6.36
CA TRP A 257 10.73 -0.80 5.21
C TRP A 257 10.92 0.64 4.76
N TYR A 258 10.83 0.88 3.47
CA TYR A 258 10.93 2.21 2.89
C TYR A 258 9.70 2.46 2.03
N CYS A 259 8.96 3.54 2.29
CA CYS A 259 7.98 4.06 1.35
C CYS A 259 8.72 4.53 0.10
N LYS A 260 8.38 3.97 -1.06
CA LYS A 260 9.03 4.24 -2.35
C LYS A 260 8.18 5.10 -3.26
N TYR A 261 6.87 5.08 -3.03
CA TYR A 261 5.89 5.87 -3.75
C TYR A 261 4.66 6.03 -2.89
N GLU A 262 4.06 7.22 -2.90
CA GLU A 262 2.80 7.51 -2.20
C GLU A 262 1.85 8.25 -3.15
N PHE A 263 0.60 7.79 -3.20
CA PHE A 263 -0.44 8.40 -4.01
C PHE A 263 -1.05 9.63 -3.32
N ALA A 264 -1.56 10.54 -4.14
CA ALA A 264 -2.44 11.61 -3.70
C ALA A 264 -3.85 11.07 -3.37
N GLU A 265 -4.75 11.97 -3.00
CA GLU A 265 -6.18 11.70 -2.92
C GLU A 265 -6.94 12.56 -3.93
N ALA A 266 -8.11 12.08 -4.37
CA ALA A 266 -8.87 12.66 -5.47
C ALA A 266 -9.45 14.08 -5.23
N GLY A 267 -9.55 14.52 -3.97
CA GLY A 267 -10.16 15.78 -3.53
C GLY A 267 -11.67 15.72 -3.34
N SER A 268 -12.27 14.52 -3.36
CA SER A 268 -13.73 14.32 -3.38
C SER A 268 -14.27 13.42 -2.28
N TYR A 269 -13.41 12.68 -1.59
CA TYR A 269 -13.85 11.76 -0.54
C TYR A 269 -13.67 12.36 0.85
N PRO A 270 -14.53 12.02 1.82
CA PRO A 270 -14.39 12.47 3.20
C PRO A 270 -13.33 11.66 4.01
N ASN A 271 -12.24 11.26 3.37
CA ASN A 271 -11.20 10.37 3.90
C ASN A 271 -10.04 11.15 4.53
N TRP A 272 -10.23 11.69 5.73
CA TRP A 272 -9.20 12.45 6.44
C TRP A 272 -8.62 11.69 7.64
N GLY A 273 -7.45 12.16 8.09
CA GLY A 273 -6.80 11.70 9.30
C GLY A 273 -7.52 12.20 10.55
N ASN A 274 -6.79 12.87 11.42
CA ASN A 274 -7.34 13.44 12.65
C ASN A 274 -8.06 14.76 12.41
N ASP A 275 -9.05 15.03 13.25
CA ASP A 275 -9.68 16.35 13.36
C ASP A 275 -8.63 17.34 13.91
N ILE A 276 -8.64 18.58 13.40
CA ILE A 276 -7.67 19.59 13.85
C ILE A 276 -8.18 20.25 15.13
N ASP A 277 -7.50 20.01 16.26
CA ASP A 277 -7.89 20.54 17.56
C ASP A 277 -7.12 21.81 17.91
N THR A 278 -7.82 22.94 17.88
CA THR A 278 -7.27 24.28 18.15
C THR A 278 -7.72 24.84 19.49
N THR A 279 -8.38 24.04 20.34
CA THR A 279 -8.92 24.48 21.64
C THR A 279 -7.84 25.07 22.56
N ASN A 280 -6.60 24.61 22.42
CA ASN A 280 -5.47 25.02 23.26
C ASN A 280 -4.60 26.15 22.65
N ILE A 281 -4.99 26.73 21.51
CA ILE A 281 -4.28 27.90 20.96
C ILE A 281 -4.55 29.12 21.86
N ALA A 282 -3.47 29.81 22.25
CA ALA A 282 -3.53 30.85 23.27
C ALA A 282 -4.30 32.08 22.81
N THR A 283 -3.96 32.63 21.64
CA THR A 283 -4.65 33.79 21.07
C THR A 283 -5.80 33.39 20.15
N ALA A 284 -6.84 34.23 20.10
CA ALA A 284 -7.83 34.14 19.04
C ALA A 284 -7.15 34.42 17.67
N TYR A 285 -7.74 33.90 16.60
CA TYR A 285 -7.32 34.23 15.26
C TYR A 285 -7.56 35.72 14.97
N THR A 286 -6.64 36.34 14.24
CA THR A 286 -6.76 37.74 13.81
C THR A 286 -7.39 37.75 12.42
N ALA A 287 -8.59 38.33 12.30
CA ALA A 287 -9.34 38.41 11.03
C ALA A 287 -8.47 38.93 9.88
N ASP A 288 -8.74 38.43 8.66
CA ASP A 288 -8.06 38.80 7.41
C ASP A 288 -6.56 38.50 7.33
N SER A 289 -5.95 37.87 8.35
CA SER A 289 -4.52 37.52 8.33
C SER A 289 -4.19 36.47 7.27
N PHE A 290 -5.10 35.50 7.07
CA PHE A 290 -4.92 34.39 6.15
C PHE A 290 -6.00 34.36 5.06
N GLN A 291 -5.70 33.64 3.98
CA GLN A 291 -6.62 33.24 2.94
C GLN A 291 -6.57 31.73 2.73
N VAL A 292 -7.66 31.15 2.22
CA VAL A 292 -7.73 29.74 1.83
C VAL A 292 -7.74 29.62 0.32
N VAL A 293 -6.97 28.67 -0.21
CA VAL A 293 -6.98 28.30 -1.63
C VAL A 293 -7.29 26.81 -1.78
N LYS A 294 -8.09 26.46 -2.80
CA LYS A 294 -8.35 25.07 -3.15
C LYS A 294 -7.20 24.51 -3.98
N LYS A 295 -6.70 23.33 -3.61
CA LYS A 295 -5.76 22.55 -4.43
C LYS A 295 -6.53 21.45 -5.15
N THR A 296 -6.37 21.35 -6.46
CA THR A 296 -6.96 20.27 -7.28
C THR A 296 -5.87 19.56 -8.07
N ASN A 297 -5.92 18.23 -8.14
CA ASN A 297 -4.95 17.47 -8.93
C ASN A 297 -5.21 17.63 -10.43
N VAL A 298 -4.14 17.78 -11.20
CA VAL A 298 -4.14 17.68 -12.66
C VAL A 298 -3.78 16.25 -13.01
N TYR A 299 -4.67 15.51 -13.65
CA TYR A 299 -4.42 14.13 -14.07
C TYR A 299 -3.95 14.06 -15.53
N PRO A 300 -3.06 13.11 -15.87
CA PRO A 300 -2.82 12.72 -17.25
C PRO A 300 -4.13 12.39 -17.96
N SER A 301 -4.21 12.62 -19.27
CA SER A 301 -5.40 12.35 -20.09
C SER A 301 -5.01 11.83 -21.47
N ALA A 302 -5.99 11.48 -22.30
CA ALA A 302 -5.75 11.14 -23.71
C ALA A 302 -5.15 12.32 -24.53
N LEU A 303 -5.49 13.57 -24.15
CA LEU A 303 -5.03 14.78 -24.85
C LEU A 303 -3.66 15.26 -24.35
N ASP A 304 -3.42 15.14 -23.05
CA ASP A 304 -2.16 15.50 -22.40
C ASP A 304 -1.71 14.35 -21.51
N LYS A 305 -0.85 13.50 -22.09
CA LYS A 305 -0.37 12.30 -21.41
C LYS A 305 0.66 12.61 -20.35
N GLU A 306 1.33 13.76 -20.36
CA GLU A 306 2.35 14.11 -19.36
C GLU A 306 2.21 15.59 -18.96
N PRO A 307 1.18 15.94 -18.17
CA PRO A 307 0.96 17.33 -17.78
C PRO A 307 2.18 17.93 -17.10
N THR A 308 2.57 19.14 -17.52
CA THR A 308 3.72 19.85 -16.94
C THR A 308 3.44 20.35 -15.52
N THR A 309 2.16 20.56 -15.19
CA THR A 309 1.68 20.93 -13.86
C THR A 309 1.03 19.73 -13.18
N LYS A 310 1.20 19.65 -11.87
CA LYS A 310 0.61 18.63 -11.00
C LYS A 310 -0.71 19.09 -10.40
N PHE A 311 -0.86 20.40 -10.18
CA PHE A 311 -1.97 20.98 -9.44
C PHE A 311 -2.52 22.21 -10.15
N THR A 312 -3.81 22.47 -9.95
CA THR A 312 -4.39 23.80 -10.11
C THR A 312 -4.71 24.39 -8.75
N ILE A 313 -4.44 25.68 -8.61
CA ILE A 313 -4.71 26.46 -7.39
C ILE A 313 -5.91 27.35 -7.67
N GLY A 314 -6.96 27.20 -6.89
CA GLY A 314 -8.19 27.99 -7.02
C GLY A 314 -8.02 29.42 -6.50
N ASP A 315 -9.00 30.26 -6.80
CA ASP A 315 -9.02 31.65 -6.34
C ASP A 315 -8.98 31.72 -4.80
N PRO A 316 -8.19 32.65 -4.23
CA PRO A 316 -8.10 32.79 -2.78
C PRO A 316 -9.38 33.38 -2.19
N VAL A 317 -9.75 32.88 -1.01
CA VAL A 317 -10.87 33.41 -0.23
C VAL A 317 -10.36 33.81 1.15
N VAL A 318 -10.59 35.06 1.55
CA VAL A 318 -10.12 35.61 2.83
C VAL A 318 -10.80 34.91 4.00
N ILE A 319 -10.02 34.56 5.03
CA ILE A 319 -10.52 33.96 6.27
C ILE A 319 -10.83 35.06 7.29
N SER A 320 -12.10 35.14 7.70
CA SER A 320 -12.56 36.10 8.70
C SER A 320 -12.45 35.59 10.13
N ASP A 321 -12.53 34.27 10.35
CA ASP A 321 -12.35 33.66 11.67
C ASP A 321 -11.84 32.22 11.60
N ILE A 322 -11.12 31.78 12.64
CA ILE A 322 -10.81 30.37 12.90
C ILE A 322 -11.13 30.08 14.37
N SER A 323 -12.09 29.19 14.60
CA SER A 323 -12.55 28.88 15.95
C SER A 323 -11.51 28.07 16.72
N ARG A 324 -11.42 28.31 18.04
CA ARG A 324 -10.67 27.47 18.99
C ARG A 324 -11.54 26.29 19.44
N ALA A 325 -11.69 25.32 18.55
CA ALA A 325 -12.58 24.18 18.74
C ALA A 325 -11.94 22.87 18.24
N ASN A 326 -12.64 21.76 18.46
CA ASN A 326 -12.30 20.44 17.94
C ASN A 326 -13.55 19.81 17.29
N PRO A 327 -13.58 19.66 15.96
CA PRO A 327 -12.63 20.20 14.99
C PRO A 327 -12.69 21.74 14.92
N ALA A 328 -11.58 22.37 14.53
CA ALA A 328 -11.53 23.79 14.21
C ALA A 328 -12.47 24.13 13.06
N VAL A 329 -13.17 25.26 13.16
CA VAL A 329 -14.08 25.77 12.12
C VAL A 329 -13.50 27.05 11.54
N VAL A 330 -13.30 27.07 10.23
CA VAL A 330 -12.88 28.25 9.46
C VAL A 330 -14.12 28.93 8.93
N THR A 331 -14.20 30.25 9.11
CA THR A 331 -15.21 31.12 8.51
C THR A 331 -14.55 32.04 7.50
N THR A 332 -15.10 32.12 6.29
CA THR A 332 -14.60 32.97 5.20
C THR A 332 -15.43 34.25 5.06
N ALA A 333 -14.79 35.33 4.60
CA ALA A 333 -15.43 36.63 4.43
C ALA A 333 -16.53 36.63 3.34
N THR A 334 -16.40 35.73 2.35
CA THR A 334 -17.36 35.52 1.27
C THR A 334 -17.62 34.03 1.06
N ALA A 335 -18.62 33.69 0.25
CA ALA A 335 -18.89 32.30 -0.09
C ALA A 335 -17.66 31.64 -0.73
N HIS A 336 -17.25 30.48 -0.21
CA HIS A 336 -15.96 29.87 -0.55
C HIS A 336 -16.01 28.87 -1.73
N GLY A 337 -17.19 28.40 -2.13
CA GLY A 337 -17.35 27.43 -3.23
C GLY A 337 -16.80 26.01 -3.00
N LEU A 338 -16.12 25.77 -1.87
CA LEU A 338 -15.62 24.45 -1.44
C LEU A 338 -16.74 23.44 -1.14
N LEU A 339 -16.39 22.15 -1.27
CA LEU A 339 -17.23 20.99 -0.93
C LEU A 339 -16.51 20.07 0.06
N THR A 340 -17.27 19.31 0.86
CA THR A 340 -16.71 18.27 1.75
C THR A 340 -15.79 17.34 0.97
N GLY A 341 -14.61 17.07 1.52
CA GLY A 341 -13.57 16.27 0.89
C GLY A 341 -12.57 17.08 0.05
N ASN A 342 -12.82 18.36 -0.24
CA ASN A 342 -11.82 19.19 -0.92
C ASN A 342 -10.54 19.33 -0.09
N ILE A 343 -9.42 19.46 -0.81
CA ILE A 343 -8.11 19.76 -0.25
C ILE A 343 -7.86 21.25 -0.36
N VAL A 344 -7.40 21.87 0.72
CA VAL A 344 -7.09 23.29 0.79
C VAL A 344 -5.71 23.55 1.38
N ALA A 345 -5.12 24.67 1.01
CA ALA A 345 -4.03 25.27 1.73
C ALA A 345 -4.49 26.59 2.34
N ILE A 346 -3.99 26.88 3.54
CA ILE A 346 -4.10 28.19 4.17
C ILE A 346 -2.81 28.94 3.86
N GLN A 347 -2.91 30.19 3.46
CA GLN A 347 -1.78 31.03 3.08
C GLN A 347 -1.89 32.37 3.79
N ASP A 348 -0.76 33.05 3.91
CA ASP A 348 -0.72 34.48 4.21
C ASP A 348 -1.63 35.27 3.26
N ASN A 349 -2.34 36.27 3.79
CA ASN A 349 -3.11 37.19 2.95
C ASN A 349 -2.23 38.40 2.57
N PRO A 350 -1.67 38.44 1.35
CA PRO A 350 -0.74 39.51 0.95
C PRO A 350 -1.41 40.89 0.88
N GLY A 351 -2.75 40.95 0.88
CA GLY A 351 -3.51 42.19 0.91
C GLY A 351 -3.78 42.76 2.30
N SER A 352 -3.38 42.06 3.37
CA SER A 352 -3.61 42.44 4.76
C SER A 352 -2.34 42.93 5.46
N THR A 353 -2.51 43.82 6.44
CA THR A 353 -1.45 44.18 7.40
C THR A 353 -1.57 43.42 8.72
N GLU A 354 -2.64 42.68 8.90
CA GLU A 354 -2.91 41.88 10.08
C GLU A 354 -2.07 40.59 10.08
N THR A 355 -1.71 40.09 11.27
CA THR A 355 -0.96 38.85 11.42
C THR A 355 -1.54 38.02 12.55
N SER A 356 -1.39 36.69 12.46
CA SER A 356 -1.82 35.76 13.52
C SER A 356 -0.72 34.74 13.85
N PRO A 357 0.37 35.15 14.52
CA PRO A 357 1.57 34.32 14.68
C PRO A 357 1.35 32.96 15.34
N ASP A 358 0.44 32.86 16.32
CA ASP A 358 0.09 31.59 16.98
C ASP A 358 -0.55 30.57 16.02
N TRP A 359 -1.00 31.02 14.84
CA TRP A 359 -1.65 30.22 13.80
C TRP A 359 -0.76 29.98 12.58
N ASP A 360 0.44 30.58 12.52
CA ASP A 360 1.35 30.52 11.37
C ASP A 360 1.76 29.09 10.98
N TRP A 361 1.66 28.14 11.90
CA TRP A 361 1.92 26.72 11.64
C TRP A 361 0.98 26.12 10.58
N MET A 362 -0.21 26.73 10.36
CA MET A 362 -1.17 26.29 9.35
C MET A 362 -0.78 26.70 7.93
N ARG A 363 0.17 27.64 7.77
CA ARG A 363 0.44 28.25 6.47
C ARG A 363 1.20 27.32 5.53
N ASN A 364 0.88 27.42 4.25
CA ASN A 364 1.58 26.81 3.13
C ASN A 364 1.71 27.81 1.96
N ASP A 365 2.53 28.83 2.17
CA ASP A 365 2.65 29.99 1.29
C ASP A 365 3.36 29.69 -0.05
N THR A 366 4.05 28.55 -0.15
CA THR A 366 4.82 28.18 -1.35
C THR A 366 4.15 27.06 -2.17
N LEU A 367 2.91 26.69 -1.85
CA LEU A 367 2.10 25.82 -2.70
C LEU A 367 2.03 26.41 -4.12
N SER A 368 2.26 25.57 -5.13
CA SER A 368 2.25 25.99 -6.53
C SER A 368 1.71 24.86 -7.42
N GLU A 369 1.59 25.12 -8.71
CA GLU A 369 1.13 24.13 -9.69
C GLU A 369 2.08 22.93 -9.83
N THR A 370 3.34 23.03 -9.38
CA THR A 370 4.36 21.97 -9.52
C THR A 370 4.87 21.42 -8.18
N SER A 371 4.52 22.03 -7.05
CA SER A 371 5.03 21.68 -5.73
C SER A 371 3.93 21.70 -4.68
N GLY A 372 3.96 20.75 -3.74
CA GLY A 372 3.09 20.72 -2.56
C GLY A 372 3.38 21.81 -1.53
N GLY A 373 4.43 22.61 -1.75
CA GLY A 373 4.80 23.75 -0.92
C GLY A 373 5.64 23.39 0.31
N ASN A 374 5.67 24.28 1.29
CA ASN A 374 6.53 24.25 2.48
C ASN A 374 5.78 23.96 3.77
N GLY A 375 4.45 23.94 3.71
CA GLY A 375 3.58 23.81 4.87
C GLY A 375 2.65 22.61 4.78
N VAL A 376 1.53 22.73 5.49
CA VAL A 376 0.49 21.70 5.57
C VAL A 376 -0.64 22.00 4.60
N THR A 377 -1.35 20.94 4.21
CA THR A 377 -2.61 21.02 3.49
C THR A 377 -3.67 20.28 4.29
N PHE A 378 -4.93 20.65 4.10
CA PHE A 378 -6.04 20.20 4.92
C PHE A 378 -7.17 19.64 4.08
N LYS A 379 -7.88 18.67 4.66
CA LYS A 379 -9.18 18.22 4.17
C LYS A 379 -10.27 19.02 4.86
N ILE A 380 -11.37 19.29 4.15
CA ILE A 380 -12.48 20.09 4.71
C ILE A 380 -13.79 19.31 4.76
N GLU A 381 -14.60 19.62 5.77
CA GLU A 381 -16.01 19.23 5.86
C GLU A 381 -16.87 20.50 5.82
N LYS A 382 -17.64 20.68 4.75
CA LYS A 382 -18.47 21.87 4.54
C LYS A 382 -19.57 21.93 5.61
N VAL A 383 -19.73 23.08 6.25
CA VAL A 383 -20.83 23.38 7.17
C VAL A 383 -21.91 24.17 6.44
N ASP A 384 -21.52 25.29 5.82
CA ASP A 384 -22.37 26.14 4.99
C ASP A 384 -21.53 26.79 3.87
N ASP A 385 -22.04 27.83 3.21
CA ASP A 385 -21.33 28.48 2.09
C ASP A 385 -20.14 29.33 2.52
N THR A 386 -20.05 29.67 3.80
CA THR A 386 -19.01 30.52 4.41
C THR A 386 -18.20 29.81 5.48
N SER A 387 -18.54 28.56 5.83
CA SER A 387 -17.93 27.87 6.96
C SER A 387 -17.63 26.40 6.66
N PHE A 388 -16.48 25.93 7.13
CA PHE A 388 -16.08 24.53 7.05
C PHE A 388 -15.20 24.10 8.23
N LYS A 389 -15.18 22.80 8.53
CA LYS A 389 -14.28 22.21 9.53
C LYS A 389 -12.97 21.77 8.89
N LEU A 390 -11.87 21.86 9.66
CA LEU A 390 -10.55 21.40 9.25
C LEU A 390 -10.25 20.00 9.75
N HIS A 391 -9.71 19.19 8.85
CA HIS A 391 -9.23 17.84 9.08
C HIS A 391 -7.87 17.63 8.44
N GLU A 392 -7.09 16.68 8.96
CA GLU A 392 -5.78 16.33 8.45
C GLU A 392 -5.82 15.71 7.04
N GLU A 393 -5.06 16.27 6.09
CA GLU A 393 -4.72 15.59 4.83
C GLU A 393 -3.51 14.67 5.04
N VAL A 394 -3.75 13.36 4.93
CA VAL A 394 -2.71 12.36 5.21
C VAL A 394 -1.96 11.91 3.97
N HIS A 395 -2.53 12.11 2.79
CA HIS A 395 -2.01 11.66 1.50
C HIS A 395 -0.80 12.48 1.04
N SER A 396 -0.22 12.11 -0.09
CA SER A 396 0.95 12.82 -0.60
C SER A 396 0.57 14.21 -1.13
N PRO A 397 1.10 15.31 -0.56
CA PRO A 397 0.86 16.65 -1.07
C PRO A 397 1.71 16.94 -2.32
N PHE A 398 2.70 16.10 -2.61
CA PHE A 398 3.70 16.30 -3.69
C PHE A 398 3.39 15.51 -4.97
N ASN A 399 2.39 14.63 -4.91
CA ASN A 399 1.92 13.83 -6.03
C ASN A 399 0.53 14.31 -6.47
N ASN A 400 0.21 14.12 -7.75
CA ASN A 400 -1.10 14.41 -8.35
C ASN A 400 -1.89 13.13 -8.62
N LEU A 401 -1.22 11.99 -8.81
CA LEU A 401 -1.92 10.74 -9.12
C LEU A 401 -2.59 10.20 -7.86
N ALA A 402 -3.92 10.13 -7.90
CA ALA A 402 -4.73 9.59 -6.81
C ALA A 402 -4.94 8.09 -6.97
N ALA A 403 -5.11 7.39 -5.85
CA ALA A 403 -5.55 6.00 -5.84
C ALA A 403 -6.29 5.69 -4.54
N ARG A 404 -7.34 4.89 -4.63
CA ARG A 404 -8.01 4.34 -3.44
C ARG A 404 -7.19 3.25 -2.77
N HIS A 405 -6.56 2.37 -3.56
CA HIS A 405 -5.69 1.29 -3.12
C HIS A 405 -4.93 0.67 -4.30
N ILE A 406 -3.94 -0.16 -3.97
CA ILE A 406 -3.14 -0.95 -4.90
C ILE A 406 -3.70 -2.36 -4.96
N HIS A 407 -4.05 -2.82 -6.16
CA HIS A 407 -4.60 -4.15 -6.37
C HIS A 407 -3.51 -5.21 -6.45
N HIS A 408 -2.46 -4.95 -7.22
CA HIS A 408 -1.42 -5.94 -7.48
C HIS A 408 -0.04 -5.32 -7.72
N ILE A 409 0.98 -6.10 -7.42
CA ILE A 409 2.36 -5.92 -7.87
C ILE A 409 2.80 -7.28 -8.36
N ASN A 410 3.22 -7.37 -9.61
CA ASN A 410 3.65 -8.62 -10.23
C ASN A 410 5.11 -8.49 -10.67
N ARG A 411 5.91 -9.52 -10.41
CA ARG A 411 7.25 -9.65 -10.98
C ARG A 411 7.16 -9.81 -12.49
N ILE A 412 8.04 -9.12 -13.20
CA ILE A 412 8.31 -9.30 -14.63
C ILE A 412 9.83 -9.41 -14.82
N LYS A 413 10.27 -9.76 -16.04
CA LYS A 413 11.69 -10.02 -16.34
C LYS A 413 12.60 -8.88 -15.83
N ASP A 414 12.27 -7.65 -16.18
CA ASP A 414 13.10 -6.47 -15.91
C ASP A 414 12.57 -5.59 -14.78
N GLY A 415 11.84 -6.17 -13.81
CA GLY A 415 11.36 -5.42 -12.64
C GLY A 415 9.97 -5.85 -12.17
N TRP A 416 9.08 -4.88 -12.01
CA TRP A 416 7.71 -5.10 -11.60
C TRP A 416 6.71 -4.31 -12.43
N ILE A 417 5.47 -4.82 -12.46
CA ILE A 417 4.32 -4.08 -12.94
C ILE A 417 3.28 -3.98 -11.82
N MET A 418 2.72 -2.79 -11.62
CA MET A 418 1.78 -2.49 -10.54
C MET A 418 0.52 -1.88 -11.10
N GLY A 419 -0.64 -2.27 -10.56
CA GLY A 419 -1.94 -1.69 -10.91
C GLY A 419 -2.73 -1.21 -9.68
N THR A 420 -3.46 -0.11 -9.85
CA THR A 420 -4.40 0.41 -8.83
C THR A 420 -5.82 -0.07 -9.08
N GLY A 421 -6.68 0.14 -8.07
CA GLY A 421 -7.98 -0.53 -8.02
C GLY A 421 -9.21 0.20 -8.51
N GLU A 422 -9.09 1.43 -8.98
CA GLU A 422 -10.23 2.24 -9.42
C GLU A 422 -10.21 2.56 -10.92
N GLN A 423 -11.30 3.16 -11.40
CA GLN A 423 -11.33 3.72 -12.75
C GLN A 423 -10.69 5.11 -12.75
N TYR A 424 -10.38 5.62 -13.93
CA TYR A 424 -9.90 6.96 -14.17
C TYR A 424 -10.77 8.00 -13.43
N PRO A 425 -10.17 8.97 -12.71
CA PRO A 425 -8.75 9.32 -12.68
C PRO A 425 -7.94 8.64 -11.55
N GLU A 426 -8.27 7.40 -11.17
CA GLU A 426 -7.58 6.67 -10.11
C GLU A 426 -7.07 5.28 -10.54
N GLY A 427 -7.27 4.94 -11.82
CA GLY A 427 -6.89 3.67 -12.43
C GLY A 427 -5.57 3.79 -13.19
N TRP A 428 -4.49 3.30 -12.58
CA TRP A 428 -3.13 3.49 -13.06
C TRP A 428 -2.39 2.17 -13.15
N LEU A 429 -1.54 2.05 -14.16
CA LEU A 429 -0.61 0.96 -14.40
C LEU A 429 0.81 1.52 -14.42
N PHE A 430 1.73 0.94 -13.66
CA PHE A 430 3.12 1.38 -13.56
C PHE A 430 4.09 0.25 -13.90
N TYR A 431 5.14 0.58 -14.64
CA TYR A 431 6.35 -0.21 -14.78
C TYR A 431 7.42 0.31 -13.81
N ILE A 432 8.02 -0.60 -13.04
CA ILE A 432 9.05 -0.31 -12.05
C ILE A 432 10.30 -1.10 -12.43
N PRO A 433 11.23 -0.52 -13.21
CA PRO A 433 12.38 -1.23 -13.73
C PRO A 433 13.38 -1.60 -12.63
N THR A 434 13.97 -2.78 -12.75
CA THR A 434 15.20 -3.16 -12.04
C THR A 434 16.28 -3.49 -13.04
N LYS A 435 17.32 -2.66 -13.12
CA LYS A 435 18.46 -2.85 -14.03
C LYS A 435 19.46 -3.87 -13.48
N ALA A 436 19.00 -5.05 -13.08
CA ALA A 436 19.82 -6.10 -12.50
C ALA A 436 19.44 -7.47 -13.06
N ALA A 437 19.97 -7.80 -14.23
CA ALA A 437 19.94 -9.18 -14.75
C ALA A 437 20.94 -10.09 -14.02
N ASP A 438 21.94 -9.50 -13.36
CA ASP A 438 23.00 -10.21 -12.65
C ASP A 438 22.61 -10.51 -11.19
N SER A 439 22.78 -11.77 -10.78
CA SER A 439 22.65 -12.24 -9.39
C SER A 439 23.64 -11.57 -8.43
N TYR A 440 24.81 -11.11 -8.87
CA TYR A 440 25.83 -10.54 -7.97
C TYR A 440 25.65 -9.05 -7.62
N THR A 441 24.90 -8.30 -8.42
CA THR A 441 24.67 -6.86 -8.14
C THR A 441 23.71 -6.69 -6.97
N LEU A 442 24.10 -5.93 -5.95
CA LEU A 442 23.20 -5.57 -4.84
C LEU A 442 22.05 -4.70 -5.33
N LEU A 443 20.86 -4.92 -4.78
CA LEU A 443 19.70 -4.08 -5.00
C LEU A 443 19.09 -3.75 -3.63
N LEU A 444 19.18 -2.49 -3.21
CA LEU A 444 18.83 -2.05 -1.86
C LEU A 444 17.52 -1.28 -1.87
N ALA A 445 16.71 -1.38 -0.80
CA ALA A 445 15.48 -0.60 -0.72
C ALA A 445 15.74 0.92 -0.59
N THR A 446 16.97 1.31 -0.25
CA THR A 446 17.45 2.70 -0.28
C THR A 446 17.76 3.21 -1.68
N ASP A 447 17.93 2.32 -2.66
CA ASP A 447 18.18 2.72 -4.05
C ASP A 447 16.94 3.40 -4.64
N LYS A 448 17.14 4.24 -5.66
CA LYS A 448 16.04 4.86 -6.38
C LYS A 448 15.27 3.79 -7.17
N LEU A 449 13.97 3.67 -6.90
CA LEU A 449 13.06 2.93 -7.76
C LEU A 449 12.28 3.94 -8.59
N ASP A 450 12.40 3.85 -9.91
CA ASP A 450 11.64 4.70 -10.83
C ASP A 450 10.25 4.10 -11.04
N PHE A 451 9.22 4.93 -10.94
CA PHE A 451 7.83 4.52 -11.21
C PHE A 451 7.40 5.15 -12.53
N HIS A 452 7.36 4.36 -13.60
CA HIS A 452 6.93 4.82 -14.92
C HIS A 452 5.46 4.46 -15.13
N ARG A 453 4.58 5.45 -15.08
CA ARG A 453 3.17 5.27 -15.45
C ARG A 453 3.06 4.89 -16.93
N LEU A 454 2.21 3.92 -17.24
CA LEU A 454 2.03 3.38 -18.58
C LEU A 454 0.75 3.90 -19.26
N ASN A 455 -0.32 4.13 -18.50
CA ASN A 455 -1.64 4.53 -19.02
C ASN A 455 -2.00 5.96 -18.57
N SER A 456 -2.80 6.65 -19.39
CA SER A 456 -3.19 8.06 -19.26
C SER A 456 -4.68 8.31 -19.51
N ALA A 457 -5.38 7.41 -20.19
CA ALA A 457 -6.75 7.64 -20.67
C ALA A 457 -7.84 6.90 -19.87
N GLN A 458 -9.06 7.45 -19.89
CA GLN A 458 -10.25 6.83 -19.29
C GLN A 458 -10.65 5.52 -19.97
N GLU A 459 -10.22 5.31 -21.20
CA GLU A 459 -10.48 4.11 -22.00
C GLU A 459 -9.36 3.06 -21.87
N GLY A 460 -8.28 3.36 -21.13
CA GLY A 460 -7.12 2.48 -20.99
C GLY A 460 -7.32 1.32 -20.01
N ILE A 461 -6.27 0.50 -19.87
CA ILE A 461 -6.24 -0.59 -18.87
C ILE A 461 -6.39 0.00 -17.47
N GLN A 462 -7.39 -0.47 -16.73
CA GLN A 462 -7.72 -0.02 -15.38
C GLN A 462 -8.21 -1.18 -14.52
N ARG A 463 -8.18 -0.96 -13.21
CA ARG A 463 -8.63 -1.94 -12.20
C ARG A 463 -8.04 -3.34 -12.44
N SER A 464 -6.77 -3.40 -12.82
CA SER A 464 -6.08 -4.67 -13.03
C SER A 464 -5.89 -5.38 -11.69
N LEU A 465 -6.06 -6.69 -11.64
CA LEU A 465 -5.87 -7.56 -10.45
C LEU A 465 -4.62 -8.44 -10.58
N GLY A 466 -3.83 -8.12 -11.59
CA GLY A 466 -2.65 -8.81 -12.02
C GLY A 466 -2.33 -8.35 -13.43
N CYS A 467 -1.05 -8.17 -13.71
CA CYS A 467 -0.57 -7.83 -15.04
C CYS A 467 0.78 -8.52 -15.25
N ILE A 468 1.03 -8.93 -16.48
CA ILE A 468 2.28 -9.54 -16.93
C ILE A 468 2.69 -8.80 -18.20
N MET A 469 3.96 -8.42 -18.26
CA MET A 469 4.60 -7.89 -19.46
C MET A 469 5.58 -8.92 -19.98
N LEU A 470 5.38 -9.38 -21.21
CA LEU A 470 6.28 -10.35 -21.85
C LEU A 470 7.44 -9.64 -22.52
N ASP A 471 8.60 -10.28 -22.46
CA ASP A 471 9.80 -9.91 -23.21
C ASP A 471 9.70 -10.43 -24.65
N ASP A 472 8.83 -9.79 -25.43
CA ASP A 472 8.65 -10.04 -26.86
C ASP A 472 8.67 -8.71 -27.64
N THR A 473 8.69 -8.79 -28.97
CA THR A 473 8.80 -7.61 -29.84
C THR A 473 7.65 -6.63 -29.70
N ASP A 474 6.48 -7.11 -29.25
CA ASP A 474 5.28 -6.29 -29.07
C ASP A 474 5.14 -5.74 -27.64
N ASN A 475 6.04 -6.12 -26.73
CA ASN A 475 5.92 -5.90 -25.28
C ASN A 475 4.51 -6.29 -24.81
N THR A 476 4.11 -7.52 -25.12
CA THR A 476 2.75 -8.01 -24.87
C THR A 476 2.38 -7.80 -23.41
N ILE A 477 1.21 -7.20 -23.20
CA ILE A 477 0.56 -7.04 -21.90
C ILE A 477 -0.54 -8.09 -21.77
N VAL A 478 -0.51 -8.83 -20.67
CA VAL A 478 -1.57 -9.75 -20.25
C VAL A 478 -2.06 -9.36 -18.88
N PHE A 479 -3.35 -9.10 -18.72
CA PHE A 479 -3.90 -8.66 -17.44
C PHE A 479 -5.28 -9.24 -17.18
N ALA A 480 -5.62 -9.36 -15.91
CA ALA A 480 -6.99 -9.62 -15.46
C ALA A 480 -7.55 -8.35 -14.85
N SER A 481 -8.82 -8.04 -15.10
CA SER A 481 -9.46 -6.82 -14.61
C SER A 481 -10.66 -7.15 -13.73
N ASP A 482 -10.94 -6.32 -12.72
CA ASP A 482 -12.21 -6.42 -11.97
C ASP A 482 -13.37 -5.61 -12.60
N ILE A 483 -13.17 -5.02 -13.78
CA ILE A 483 -14.21 -4.26 -14.48
C ILE A 483 -15.39 -5.18 -14.77
N SER A 484 -16.55 -4.85 -14.18
CA SER A 484 -17.76 -5.66 -14.28
C SER A 484 -18.45 -5.61 -15.63
N ASN A 485 -18.28 -4.52 -16.38
CA ASN A 485 -18.90 -4.31 -17.68
C ASN A 485 -17.90 -3.65 -18.64
N LEU A 486 -17.06 -4.44 -19.29
CA LEU A 486 -16.33 -3.97 -20.46
C LEU A 486 -17.28 -3.94 -21.66
N THR A 487 -17.66 -2.75 -22.11
CA THR A 487 -18.41 -2.59 -23.36
C THR A 487 -17.54 -3.08 -24.52
N ARG A 488 -18.09 -3.95 -25.36
CA ARG A 488 -17.44 -4.44 -26.59
C ARG A 488 -18.24 -3.99 -27.80
N PRO A 489 -17.61 -3.94 -28.99
CA PRO A 489 -18.35 -3.79 -30.23
C PRO A 489 -19.51 -4.79 -30.32
N ASN A 490 -20.65 -4.30 -30.79
CA ASN A 490 -21.85 -5.11 -31.02
C ASN A 490 -21.51 -6.34 -31.87
N ILE A 491 -22.15 -7.46 -31.57
CA ILE A 491 -22.02 -8.66 -32.39
C ILE A 491 -22.65 -8.35 -33.74
N ALA A 492 -21.88 -8.58 -34.82
CA ALA A 492 -22.40 -8.48 -36.17
C ALA A 492 -23.57 -9.44 -36.33
N VAL A 493 -24.74 -8.89 -36.63
CA VAL A 493 -25.96 -9.67 -36.91
C VAL A 493 -26.12 -9.82 -38.43
N PRO A 494 -26.76 -10.91 -38.90
CA PRO A 494 -27.03 -11.08 -40.33
C PRO A 494 -27.77 -9.88 -40.94
N ASP A 495 -27.50 -9.59 -42.22
CA ASP A 495 -28.11 -8.49 -42.95
C ASP A 495 -29.64 -8.50 -42.87
N GLY A 496 -30.23 -7.32 -42.73
CA GLY A 496 -31.69 -7.12 -42.64
C GLY A 496 -32.28 -7.30 -41.24
N ARG A 497 -31.47 -7.59 -40.21
CA ARG A 497 -31.91 -7.53 -38.81
C ARG A 497 -31.96 -6.08 -38.32
N THR A 498 -32.96 -5.77 -37.49
CA THR A 498 -33.20 -4.43 -36.94
C THR A 498 -32.82 -4.32 -35.46
N PHE A 499 -32.17 -5.34 -34.90
CA PHE A 499 -31.76 -5.36 -33.50
C PHE A 499 -30.24 -5.44 -33.40
N GLU A 500 -29.70 -4.85 -32.35
CA GLU A 500 -28.29 -4.95 -31.98
C GLU A 500 -28.12 -5.98 -30.87
N VAL A 501 -27.00 -6.70 -30.88
CA VAL A 501 -26.64 -7.64 -29.80
C VAL A 501 -25.39 -7.12 -29.11
N MET A 502 -25.58 -6.60 -27.89
CA MET A 502 -24.49 -6.18 -27.02
C MET A 502 -23.91 -7.37 -26.26
N ARG A 503 -22.60 -7.33 -26.00
CA ARG A 503 -21.91 -8.28 -25.11
C ARG A 503 -20.93 -7.54 -24.22
N SER A 504 -20.73 -8.03 -23.00
CA SER A 504 -19.62 -7.66 -22.14
C SER A 504 -18.67 -8.85 -21.97
N SER A 505 -17.42 -8.58 -21.63
CA SER A 505 -16.42 -9.61 -21.38
C SER A 505 -15.72 -9.35 -20.04
N THR A 506 -15.45 -10.42 -19.31
CA THR A 506 -14.60 -10.42 -18.11
C THR A 506 -13.60 -11.57 -18.21
N GLY A 507 -12.50 -11.48 -17.47
CA GLY A 507 -11.44 -12.49 -17.42
C GLY A 507 -10.09 -11.91 -17.71
N ILE A 508 -9.33 -12.59 -18.58
CA ILE A 508 -7.93 -12.28 -18.86
C ILE A 508 -7.79 -11.81 -20.29
N PHE A 509 -7.15 -10.66 -20.47
CA PHE A 509 -7.01 -9.97 -21.73
C PHE A 509 -5.55 -9.90 -22.14
N LYS A 510 -5.30 -9.90 -23.46
CA LYS A 510 -3.97 -9.84 -24.07
C LYS A 510 -3.95 -8.79 -25.17
N GLY A 511 -2.89 -7.99 -25.22
CA GLY A 511 -2.68 -6.95 -26.23
C GLY A 511 -1.26 -6.40 -26.17
N LYS A 512 -1.02 -5.26 -26.83
CA LYS A 512 0.31 -4.64 -26.91
C LYS A 512 0.43 -3.47 -25.95
N LEU A 513 1.63 -3.19 -25.44
CA LEU A 513 1.87 -2.04 -24.57
C LEU A 513 1.51 -0.71 -25.25
N VAL A 514 1.77 -0.56 -26.56
CA VAL A 514 1.45 0.66 -27.31
C VAL A 514 -0.05 1.00 -27.29
N ASP A 515 -0.89 0.02 -27.01
CA ASP A 515 -2.35 0.14 -26.99
C ASP A 515 -2.91 0.30 -25.56
N VAL A 516 -2.07 0.43 -24.53
CA VAL A 516 -2.47 0.47 -23.11
C VAL A 516 -3.53 1.52 -22.74
N ASP A 517 -3.68 2.57 -23.54
CA ASP A 517 -4.70 3.62 -23.40
C ASP A 517 -6.04 3.29 -24.06
N ASP A 518 -6.18 2.11 -24.66
CA ASP A 518 -7.38 1.66 -25.37
C ASP A 518 -7.65 0.18 -25.06
N PHE A 519 -8.53 -0.07 -24.10
CA PHE A 519 -8.92 -1.42 -23.68
C PHE A 519 -9.53 -2.21 -24.85
N GLU A 520 -10.24 -1.59 -25.80
CA GLU A 520 -10.94 -2.31 -26.87
C GLU A 520 -10.00 -3.12 -27.76
N LYS A 521 -8.73 -2.70 -27.86
CA LYS A 521 -7.67 -3.39 -28.61
C LYS A 521 -7.15 -4.66 -27.93
N PHE A 522 -7.52 -4.90 -26.68
CA PHE A 522 -7.15 -6.11 -25.96
C PHE A 522 -8.20 -7.21 -26.20
N MET A 523 -7.71 -8.43 -26.44
CA MET A 523 -8.53 -9.60 -26.73
C MET A 523 -8.60 -10.53 -25.53
N PRO A 524 -9.79 -11.06 -25.17
CA PRO A 524 -9.90 -12.05 -24.12
C PRO A 524 -9.18 -13.34 -24.55
N ILE A 525 -8.29 -13.84 -23.68
CA ILE A 525 -7.64 -15.16 -23.81
C ILE A 525 -8.18 -16.17 -22.80
N PHE A 526 -8.95 -15.69 -21.83
CA PHE A 526 -9.79 -16.49 -20.93
C PHE A 526 -11.05 -15.68 -20.66
N GLU A 527 -12.21 -16.18 -21.11
CA GLU A 527 -13.51 -15.61 -20.81
C GLU A 527 -13.98 -16.17 -19.46
N ALA A 528 -13.79 -15.38 -18.41
CA ALA A 528 -14.22 -15.73 -17.06
C ALA A 528 -15.74 -15.53 -16.92
N LYS A 529 -16.34 -16.22 -15.96
CA LYS A 529 -17.73 -15.97 -15.53
C LYS A 529 -17.84 -14.78 -14.59
N GLU A 530 -16.73 -14.40 -13.97
CA GLU A 530 -16.66 -13.41 -12.90
C GLU A 530 -15.56 -12.39 -13.15
N VAL A 531 -15.63 -11.28 -12.42
CA VAL A 531 -14.56 -10.28 -12.38
C VAL A 531 -13.36 -10.83 -11.60
N ALA A 532 -12.15 -10.41 -12.00
CA ALA A 532 -10.91 -10.87 -11.39
C ALA A 532 -10.81 -10.40 -9.93
N TYR A 533 -10.30 -11.26 -9.05
CA TYR A 533 -9.87 -10.94 -7.68
C TYR A 533 -8.40 -11.33 -7.43
N PHE A 534 -7.79 -12.08 -8.34
CA PHE A 534 -6.36 -12.41 -8.28
C PHE A 534 -5.88 -12.82 -9.67
N PHE A 535 -4.72 -12.33 -10.11
CA PHE A 535 -4.02 -12.87 -11.27
C PHE A 535 -2.50 -12.75 -11.12
N LYS A 536 -1.79 -13.88 -11.25
CA LYS A 536 -0.32 -13.90 -11.08
C LYS A 536 0.35 -15.03 -11.85
N GLU A 537 1.59 -14.79 -12.29
CA GLU A 537 2.49 -15.83 -12.76
C GLU A 537 3.27 -16.41 -11.58
N ILE A 538 3.32 -17.73 -11.53
CA ILE A 538 3.93 -18.53 -10.47
C ILE A 538 4.89 -19.51 -11.12
N GLN A 539 6.07 -19.68 -10.50
CA GLN A 539 7.14 -20.56 -10.99
C GLN A 539 7.56 -20.29 -12.46
N GLY A 540 7.42 -19.05 -12.94
CA GLY A 540 7.86 -18.61 -14.27
C GLY A 540 7.08 -19.15 -15.47
N THR A 541 6.07 -20.00 -15.26
CA THR A 541 5.31 -20.64 -16.34
C THR A 541 3.82 -20.80 -16.09
N THR A 542 3.37 -20.73 -14.84
CA THR A 542 2.00 -21.06 -14.45
C THR A 542 1.22 -19.78 -14.16
N TRP A 543 0.17 -19.51 -14.91
CA TRP A 543 -0.72 -18.38 -14.68
C TRP A 543 -1.93 -18.84 -13.87
N ILE A 544 -2.22 -18.12 -12.79
CA ILE A 544 -3.31 -18.43 -11.87
C ILE A 544 -4.24 -17.25 -11.80
N TYR A 545 -5.51 -17.50 -12.00
CA TYR A 545 -6.60 -16.54 -11.92
C TYR A 545 -7.63 -17.00 -10.88
N CYS A 546 -8.13 -16.07 -10.08
CA CYS A 546 -9.30 -16.29 -9.23
C CYS A 546 -10.34 -15.20 -9.48
N GLY A 547 -11.58 -15.61 -9.72
CA GLY A 547 -12.76 -14.76 -9.80
C GLY A 547 -13.35 -14.41 -8.43
N GLN A 548 -14.18 -13.37 -8.40
CA GLN A 548 -14.77 -12.81 -7.18
C GLN A 548 -15.60 -13.81 -6.34
N ARG A 549 -16.18 -14.86 -6.92
CA ARG A 549 -17.03 -15.83 -6.21
C ARG A 549 -16.43 -17.23 -6.17
N GLY A 550 -15.19 -17.40 -6.66
CA GLY A 550 -14.43 -18.63 -6.51
C GLY A 550 -14.07 -19.33 -7.81
N GLU A 551 -14.29 -18.73 -8.98
CA GLU A 551 -13.78 -19.30 -10.23
C GLU A 551 -12.25 -19.32 -10.24
N LEU A 552 -11.63 -20.48 -10.08
CA LEU A 552 -10.19 -20.68 -10.20
C LEU A 552 -9.88 -21.19 -11.61
N ALA A 553 -9.02 -20.47 -12.33
CA ALA A 553 -8.49 -20.90 -13.61
C ALA A 553 -6.95 -20.93 -13.60
N ILE A 554 -6.36 -22.01 -14.10
CA ILE A 554 -4.91 -22.20 -14.16
C ILE A 554 -4.49 -22.52 -15.59
N SER A 555 -3.50 -21.80 -16.10
CA SER A 555 -2.82 -22.10 -17.35
C SER A 555 -1.36 -22.47 -17.09
N PHE A 556 -0.94 -23.63 -17.60
CA PHE A 556 0.44 -24.10 -17.49
C PHE A 556 1.27 -23.87 -18.76
N ASN A 557 0.72 -23.15 -19.73
CA ASN A 557 1.31 -22.88 -21.03
C ASN A 557 1.03 -21.44 -21.47
N LYS A 558 1.12 -20.50 -20.53
CA LYS A 558 1.04 -19.05 -20.76
C LYS A 558 -0.21 -18.63 -21.54
N GLY A 559 -1.36 -19.14 -21.10
CA GLY A 559 -2.69 -18.73 -21.56
C GLY A 559 -3.19 -19.43 -22.81
N VAL A 560 -2.49 -20.45 -23.33
CA VAL A 560 -2.95 -21.21 -24.51
C VAL A 560 -4.11 -22.14 -24.13
N THR A 561 -4.03 -22.81 -22.98
CA THR A 561 -5.12 -23.64 -22.44
C THR A 561 -5.34 -23.36 -20.97
N TRP A 562 -6.58 -23.55 -20.51
CA TRP A 562 -7.01 -23.28 -19.13
C TRP A 562 -7.70 -24.49 -18.52
N SER A 563 -7.38 -24.77 -17.26
CA SER A 563 -8.14 -25.68 -16.40
C SER A 563 -8.90 -24.86 -15.37
N ALA A 564 -10.23 -25.03 -15.32
CA ALA A 564 -11.09 -24.28 -14.41
C ALA A 564 -11.79 -25.19 -13.37
N VAL A 565 -11.96 -24.66 -12.16
CA VAL A 565 -12.75 -25.24 -11.07
C VAL A 565 -13.47 -24.11 -10.33
N ASP A 566 -14.64 -24.39 -9.77
CA ASP A 566 -15.30 -23.49 -8.83
C ASP A 566 -14.88 -23.86 -7.40
N LEU A 567 -14.55 -22.86 -6.59
CA LEU A 567 -14.10 -23.01 -5.21
C LEU A 567 -15.20 -22.74 -4.17
N ASP A 568 -16.37 -22.26 -4.61
CA ASP A 568 -17.50 -21.84 -3.77
C ASP A 568 -17.12 -20.82 -2.67
N ALA A 569 -16.05 -20.06 -2.88
CA ALA A 569 -15.60 -18.97 -2.00
C ALA A 569 -14.49 -18.13 -2.64
N VAL A 570 -14.37 -16.90 -2.15
CA VAL A 570 -13.44 -15.88 -2.65
C VAL A 570 -11.97 -16.26 -2.37
N ALA A 571 -11.13 -16.17 -3.40
CA ALA A 571 -9.68 -16.29 -3.29
C ALA A 571 -9.01 -14.97 -3.72
N GLN A 572 -8.55 -14.20 -2.75
CA GLN A 572 -8.18 -12.78 -2.90
C GLN A 572 -6.76 -12.46 -2.38
N TYR A 573 -6.38 -13.04 -1.24
CA TYR A 573 -5.17 -12.65 -0.53
C TYR A 573 -4.04 -13.63 -0.79
N TYR A 574 -2.94 -13.17 -1.38
CA TYR A 574 -1.77 -14.00 -1.63
C TYR A 574 -0.90 -14.13 -0.37
N TYR A 575 -0.64 -15.37 0.06
CA TYR A 575 0.11 -15.67 1.29
C TYR A 575 1.47 -16.33 1.02
N GLY A 576 1.91 -16.40 -0.23
CA GLY A 576 3.19 -16.98 -0.61
C GLY A 576 3.07 -18.32 -1.33
N GLU A 577 4.23 -18.84 -1.71
CA GLU A 577 4.39 -20.04 -2.52
C GLU A 577 5.68 -20.77 -2.17
N ASN A 578 5.75 -22.03 -2.60
CA ASN A 578 6.99 -22.77 -2.72
C ASN A 578 6.98 -23.58 -4.04
N ASN A 579 7.96 -24.46 -4.21
CA ASN A 579 8.09 -25.26 -5.43
C ASN A 579 6.92 -26.24 -5.68
N GLN A 580 6.06 -26.46 -4.69
CA GLN A 580 4.98 -27.45 -4.76
C GLN A 580 3.59 -26.83 -4.63
N CYS A 581 3.45 -25.65 -4.04
CA CYS A 581 2.14 -25.06 -3.81
C CYS A 581 2.14 -23.54 -3.76
N ILE A 582 0.95 -22.98 -3.95
CA ILE A 582 0.62 -21.59 -3.67
C ILE A 582 -0.52 -21.52 -2.65
N VAL A 583 -0.50 -20.51 -1.78
CA VAL A 583 -1.55 -20.24 -0.80
C VAL A 583 -2.25 -18.92 -1.12
N ILE A 584 -3.57 -18.99 -1.32
CA ILE A 584 -4.43 -17.83 -1.63
C ILE A 584 -5.69 -17.89 -0.76
N SER A 585 -5.93 -16.88 0.07
CA SER A 585 -7.02 -16.86 1.06
C SER A 585 -7.06 -18.16 1.88
N ASP A 586 -8.15 -18.92 1.78
CA ASP A 586 -8.35 -20.19 2.50
C ASP A 586 -7.94 -21.42 1.68
N PHE A 587 -7.31 -21.21 0.52
CA PHE A 587 -6.99 -22.26 -0.43
C PHE A 587 -5.49 -22.50 -0.53
N ILE A 588 -5.13 -23.78 -0.66
CA ILE A 588 -3.80 -24.25 -1.04
C ILE A 588 -3.95 -24.99 -2.35
N ILE A 589 -3.28 -24.51 -3.39
CA ILE A 589 -3.21 -25.19 -4.68
C ILE A 589 -1.87 -25.92 -4.71
N VAL A 590 -1.90 -27.25 -4.85
CA VAL A 590 -0.73 -28.12 -4.87
C VAL A 590 -0.51 -28.61 -6.29
N PHE A 591 0.67 -28.40 -6.85
CA PHE A 591 1.06 -28.88 -8.17
C PHE A 591 1.55 -30.33 -8.10
N LYS A 592 1.20 -31.13 -9.11
CA LYS A 592 1.56 -32.55 -9.23
C LYS A 592 2.81 -32.77 -10.07
#